data_AF-A0A1Y4WSV9-F1
#
_entry.id   AF-A0A1Y4WSV9-F1
#
_cell.length_a   1.000
_cell.length_b   1.000
_cell.length_c   1.000
_cell.angle_alpha   90.00
_cell.angle_beta   90.00
_cell.angle_gamma   90.00
#
_symmetry.space_group_name_H-M   'P 1'
#
loop_
_entity.id
_entity.type
_entity.pdbx_description
1 polymer ?
#
loop_
_entity_poly.entity_id
_entity_poly.type
_entity_poly.pdbx_seq_one_letter_code
_entity_poly.pdbx_strand_id
1 'polypeptide(L)'
;MNLVVLLLFLAAGELSGWMAVTLAAGAVLAELVRRLGGYESLRAARWSFLPLAFSSSGSPLYIWIDPARTAASAAEEMSPAYAAAVEGLATPGMLVLMLAAIIVGAAIGAWLGSPLWKRGQARIYIRKA
;
A
#
# COMPACT_ATOMS: atom_id res chain seq x y z
N MET A 1 4.20 9.49 -6.31
CA MET A 1 3.77 8.28 -7.05
C MET A 1 2.33 7.90 -6.70
N ASN A 2 2.01 7.57 -5.44
CA ASN A 2 0.65 7.11 -5.09
C ASN A 2 -0.46 8.16 -5.23
N LEU A 3 -0.13 9.46 -5.18
CA LEU A 3 -1.09 10.52 -5.52
C LEU A 3 -1.48 10.49 -7.02
N VAL A 4 -0.52 10.19 -7.91
CA VAL A 4 -0.81 10.02 -9.34
C VAL A 4 -1.67 8.79 -9.56
N VAL A 5 -1.35 7.68 -8.89
CA VAL A 5 -2.16 6.46 -8.93
C VAL A 5 -3.59 6.74 -8.44
N LEU A 6 -3.75 7.43 -7.30
CA LEU A 6 -5.06 7.85 -6.79
C LEU A 6 -5.84 8.66 -7.83
N LEU A 7 -5.23 9.66 -8.46
CA LEU A 7 -5.88 10.48 -9.48
C LEU A 7 -6.29 9.66 -10.72
N LEU A 8 -5.46 8.70 -11.15
CA LEU A 8 -5.77 7.83 -12.29
C LEU A 8 -6.98 6.93 -12.00
N PHE A 9 -7.01 6.27 -10.85
CA PHE A 9 -8.16 5.45 -10.48
C PHE A 9 -9.43 6.30 -10.26
N LEU A 10 -9.30 7.54 -9.77
CA LEU A 10 -10.44 8.43 -9.57
C LEU A 10 -11.02 8.87 -10.91
N ALA A 11 -10.15 9.19 -11.88
CA ALA A 11 -10.54 9.48 -13.25
C ALA A 11 -11.20 8.28 -13.96
N ALA A 12 -10.76 7.07 -13.64
CA ALA A 12 -11.32 5.83 -14.19
C ALA A 12 -12.66 5.43 -13.54
N GLY A 13 -13.02 5.96 -12.38
CA GLY A 13 -14.23 5.57 -11.63
C GLY A 13 -14.13 4.21 -10.92
N GLU A 14 -12.96 3.57 -10.95
CA GLU A 14 -12.71 2.20 -10.45
C GLU A 14 -12.31 2.16 -8.96
N LEU A 15 -12.41 3.28 -8.26
CA LEU A 15 -11.80 3.46 -6.95
C LEU A 15 -12.82 3.19 -5.83
N SER A 16 -12.58 2.14 -5.05
CA SER A 16 -13.35 1.92 -3.82
C SER A 16 -13.08 3.04 -2.80
N GLY A 17 -14.09 3.41 -2.00
CA GLY A 17 -13.97 4.51 -1.04
C GLY A 17 -12.79 4.34 -0.07
N TRP A 18 -12.60 3.14 0.49
CA TRP A 18 -11.47 2.87 1.37
C TRP A 18 -10.11 2.86 0.66
N MET A 19 -10.06 2.42 -0.61
CA MET A 19 -8.82 2.52 -1.38
C MET A 19 -8.41 3.99 -1.60
N ALA A 20 -9.35 4.92 -1.80
CA ALA A 20 -9.01 6.34 -1.89
C ALA A 20 -8.37 6.84 -0.60
N VAL A 21 -8.97 6.47 0.53
CA VAL A 21 -8.52 6.86 1.87
C VAL A 21 -7.13 6.29 2.16
N THR A 22 -6.90 4.99 1.95
CA THR A 22 -5.59 4.38 2.23
C THR A 22 -4.51 4.89 1.28
N LEU A 23 -4.83 5.13 0.00
CA LEU A 23 -3.87 5.69 -0.96
C LEU A 23 -3.44 7.10 -0.55
N ALA A 24 -4.41 7.96 -0.22
CA ALA A 24 -4.14 9.32 0.21
C ALA A 24 -3.35 9.35 1.53
N ALA A 25 -3.83 8.64 2.55
CA ALA A 25 -3.19 8.58 3.86
C ALA A 25 -1.77 8.00 3.77
N GLY A 26 -1.60 6.88 3.07
CA GLY A 26 -0.29 6.25 2.89
C GLY A 26 0.68 7.12 2.09
N ALA A 27 0.21 7.85 1.07
CA ALA A 27 1.04 8.80 0.33
C ALA A 27 1.52 9.96 1.23
N VAL A 28 0.61 10.56 2.00
CA VAL A 28 0.92 11.66 2.93
C VAL A 28 1.89 11.20 4.02
N LEU A 29 1.64 10.04 4.63
CA LEU A 29 2.51 9.48 5.67
C LEU A 29 3.90 9.13 5.13
N ALA A 30 3.97 8.52 3.93
CA ALA A 30 5.24 8.22 3.28
C ALA A 30 6.05 9.50 2.98
N GLU A 31 5.38 10.57 2.55
CA GLU A 31 6.00 11.86 2.32
C GLU A 31 6.50 12.49 3.63
N LEU A 32 5.69 12.43 4.68
CA LEU A 32 6.05 12.96 6.00
C LEU A 32 7.30 12.24 6.55
N VAL A 33 7.38 10.92 6.42
CA VAL A 33 8.57 10.13 6.82
C VAL A 33 9.82 10.60 6.08
N ARG A 34 9.72 10.84 4.75
CA ARG A 34 10.85 11.33 3.95
C ARG A 34 11.23 12.76 4.31
N ARG A 35 10.25 13.63 4.53
CA ARG A 35 10.47 15.02 4.94
C ARG A 35 11.15 15.12 6.31
N LEU A 36 10.69 14.37 7.30
CA LEU A 36 11.24 14.38 8.66
C LEU A 36 12.62 13.72 8.74
N GLY A 37 12.84 12.65 7.97
CA GLY A 37 14.11 11.92 7.95
C GLY A 37 15.15 12.47 6.97
N GLY A 38 14.80 13.48 6.17
CA GLY A 38 15.62 14.07 5.12
C GLY A 38 15.60 13.29 3.81
N TYR A 39 15.43 13.99 2.68
CA TYR A 39 15.32 13.34 1.36
C TYR A 39 16.58 12.62 0.92
N GLU A 40 17.77 13.01 1.41
CA GLU A 40 19.03 12.35 1.07
C GLU A 40 19.27 11.06 1.91
N SER A 41 18.42 10.80 2.90
CA SER A 41 18.57 9.69 3.84
C SER A 41 18.00 8.40 3.29
N LEU A 42 18.88 7.42 3.04
CA LEU A 42 18.46 6.06 2.70
C LEU A 42 17.58 5.44 3.80
N ARG A 43 17.82 5.78 5.06
CA ARG A 43 16.99 5.31 6.18
C ARG A 43 15.56 5.85 6.06
N ALA A 44 15.41 7.14 5.79
CA ALA A 44 14.09 7.77 5.60
C ALA A 44 13.38 7.20 4.37
N ALA A 45 14.11 7.01 3.27
CA ALA A 45 13.59 6.36 2.07
C ALA A 45 13.06 4.95 2.38
N ARG A 46 13.82 4.12 3.11
CA ARG A 46 13.40 2.76 3.53
C ARG A 46 12.15 2.78 4.39
N TRP A 47 12.09 3.63 5.42
CA TRP A 47 10.91 3.70 6.30
C TRP A 47 9.65 4.16 5.58
N SER A 48 9.80 4.96 4.50
CA SER A 48 8.65 5.39 3.71
C SER A 48 7.98 4.26 2.91
N PHE A 49 8.64 3.11 2.73
CA PHE A 49 8.03 1.94 2.08
C PHE A 49 6.87 1.35 2.89
N LEU A 50 6.88 1.48 4.21
CA LEU A 50 5.83 0.90 5.05
C LEU A 50 4.45 1.56 4.83
N PRO A 51 4.29 2.89 4.99
CA PRO A 51 3.03 3.55 4.65
C PRO A 51 2.70 3.44 3.15
N LEU A 52 3.71 3.37 2.28
CA LEU A 52 3.49 3.16 0.84
C LEU A 52 2.88 1.79 0.54
N ALA A 53 3.40 0.72 1.15
CA ALA A 53 2.89 -0.64 0.98
C ALA A 53 1.47 -0.78 1.55
N PHE A 54 1.21 -0.18 2.72
CA PHE A 54 -0.12 -0.17 3.32
C PHE A 54 -1.15 0.58 2.45
N SER A 55 -0.73 1.60 1.71
CA SER A 55 -1.63 2.48 0.97
C SER A 55 -2.53 1.77 -0.05
N SER A 56 -2.11 0.62 -0.57
CA SER A 56 -2.86 -0.19 -1.55
C SER A 56 -3.79 -1.24 -0.90
N SER A 57 -3.93 -1.24 0.42
CA SER A 57 -4.72 -2.25 1.15
C SER A 57 -6.20 -1.86 1.33
N GLY A 58 -6.63 -0.68 0.88
CA GLY A 58 -8.00 -0.20 1.14
C GLY A 58 -9.11 -1.08 0.60
N SER A 59 -8.93 -1.70 -0.57
CA SER A 59 -9.93 -2.63 -1.12
C SER A 59 -10.04 -3.92 -0.29
N PRO A 60 -8.95 -4.68 0.00
CA PRO A 60 -9.07 -5.87 0.82
C PRO A 60 -9.50 -5.60 2.27
N LEU A 61 -9.32 -4.38 2.80
CA LEU A 61 -9.80 -4.03 4.15
C LEU A 61 -11.32 -4.17 4.32
N TYR A 62 -12.11 -4.09 3.25
CA TYR A 62 -13.57 -4.29 3.31
C TYR A 62 -13.95 -5.67 3.88
N ILE A 63 -13.11 -6.70 3.70
CA ILE A 63 -13.31 -8.03 4.27
C ILE A 63 -13.55 -7.98 5.78
N TRP A 64 -12.91 -7.04 6.49
CA TRP A 64 -13.05 -6.90 7.95
C TRP A 64 -13.91 -5.70 8.37
N ILE A 65 -14.02 -4.66 7.55
CA ILE A 65 -14.84 -3.47 7.86
C ILE A 65 -16.32 -3.75 7.61
N ASP A 66 -16.64 -4.42 6.51
CA ASP A 66 -18.00 -4.79 6.11
C ASP A 66 -17.99 -6.19 5.47
N PRO A 67 -17.86 -7.25 6.28
CA PRO A 67 -17.74 -8.62 5.79
C PRO A 67 -18.96 -9.06 4.99
N ALA A 68 -20.16 -8.66 5.42
CA ALA A 68 -21.42 -9.05 4.78
C ALA A 68 -21.56 -8.45 3.38
N ARG A 69 -21.26 -7.15 3.21
CA ARG A 69 -21.25 -6.53 1.89
C ARG A 69 -20.19 -7.16 0.99
N THR A 70 -19.01 -7.43 1.54
CA THR A 70 -17.91 -8.02 0.76
C THR A 70 -18.26 -9.43 0.26
N ALA A 71 -18.88 -10.25 1.11
CA ALA A 71 -19.37 -11.57 0.73
C ALA A 71 -20.48 -11.50 -0.32
N ALA A 72 -21.42 -10.56 -0.18
CA ALA A 72 -22.49 -10.35 -1.16
C ALA A 72 -21.93 -9.96 -2.54
N SER A 73 -21.01 -8.99 -2.60
CA SER A 73 -20.33 -8.62 -3.85
C SER A 73 -19.52 -9.78 -4.43
N ALA A 74 -18.83 -10.55 -3.59
CA ALA A 74 -18.08 -11.74 -4.02
C ALA A 74 -19.00 -12.84 -4.59
N ALA A 75 -20.21 -13.00 -4.06
CA ALA A 75 -21.20 -13.95 -4.57
C ALA A 75 -21.77 -13.50 -5.92
N GLU A 76 -22.02 -12.20 -6.07
CA GLU A 76 -22.55 -11.58 -7.28
C GLU A 76 -21.54 -11.58 -8.43
N GLU A 77 -20.28 -11.20 -8.16
CA GLU A 77 -19.24 -11.01 -9.18
C GLU A 77 -18.49 -12.31 -9.52
N MET A 78 -18.46 -13.29 -8.60
CA MET A 78 -17.68 -14.52 -8.79
C MET A 78 -18.50 -15.80 -8.58
N SER A 79 -18.77 -16.19 -7.33
CA SER A 79 -19.59 -17.38 -7.02
C SER A 79 -19.93 -17.48 -5.52
N PRO A 80 -21.00 -18.21 -5.16
CA PRO A 80 -21.30 -18.49 -3.75
C PRO A 80 -20.18 -19.22 -3.00
N ALA A 81 -19.46 -20.12 -3.67
CA ALA A 81 -18.33 -20.83 -3.07
C ALA A 81 -17.14 -19.89 -2.78
N TYR A 82 -16.89 -18.92 -3.67
CA TYR A 82 -15.88 -17.89 -3.46
C TYR A 82 -16.28 -16.96 -2.31
N ALA A 83 -17.54 -16.54 -2.24
CA ALA A 83 -18.07 -15.74 -1.14
C ALA A 83 -17.88 -16.42 0.23
N ALA A 84 -18.19 -17.71 0.34
CA ALA A 84 -17.96 -18.48 1.57
C ALA A 84 -16.48 -18.53 1.97
N ALA A 85 -15.57 -18.62 1.00
CA ALA A 85 -14.14 -18.54 1.28
C ALA A 85 -13.72 -17.14 1.79
N VAL A 86 -14.27 -16.07 1.21
CA VAL A 86 -14.03 -14.69 1.63
C VAL A 86 -14.58 -14.42 3.03
N GLU A 87 -15.76 -14.93 3.38
CA GLU A 87 -16.30 -14.85 4.74
C GLU A 87 -15.36 -15.52 5.76
N GLY A 88 -14.77 -16.67 5.40
CA GLY A 88 -13.76 -17.34 6.21
C GLY A 88 -12.50 -16.51 6.49
N LEU A 89 -12.21 -15.49 5.67
CA LEU A 89 -11.10 -14.57 5.87
C LEU A 89 -11.41 -13.44 6.86
N ALA A 90 -12.67 -13.18 7.18
CA ALA A 90 -13.11 -12.07 8.03
C ALA A 90 -12.82 -12.28 9.55
N THR A 91 -11.70 -12.92 9.87
CA THR A 91 -11.25 -13.17 11.24
C THR A 91 -10.12 -12.21 11.64
N PRO A 92 -10.00 -11.84 12.92
CA PRO A 92 -8.89 -11.00 13.40
C PRO A 92 -7.51 -11.60 13.10
N GLY A 93 -7.38 -12.93 13.12
CA GLY A 93 -6.12 -13.61 12.82
C GLY A 93 -5.66 -13.38 11.38
N MET A 94 -6.58 -13.42 10.42
CA MET A 94 -6.26 -13.15 9.01
C MET A 94 -5.98 -11.66 8.77
N LEU A 95 -6.61 -10.75 9.51
CA LEU A 95 -6.25 -9.33 9.48
C LEU A 95 -4.80 -9.12 9.94
N VAL A 96 -4.42 -9.73 11.06
CA VAL A 96 -3.03 -9.68 11.57
C VAL A 96 -2.06 -10.25 10.54
N LEU A 97 -2.40 -11.37 9.89
CA LEU A 97 -1.58 -11.96 8.85
C LEU A 97 -1.40 -11.02 7.65
N MET A 98 -2.47 -10.36 7.21
CA MET A 98 -2.41 -9.37 6.13
C MET A 98 -1.46 -8.21 6.50
N LEU A 99 -1.59 -7.66 7.71
CA LEU A 99 -0.73 -6.57 8.18
C LEU A 99 0.74 -7.02 8.27
N ALA A 100 0.99 -8.24 8.74
CA ALA A 100 2.33 -8.82 8.75
C ALA A 100 2.90 -8.97 7.34
N ALA A 101 2.10 -9.44 6.38
CA ALA A 101 2.51 -9.55 4.98
C ALA A 101 2.85 -8.18 4.37
N ILE A 102 2.11 -7.12 4.71
CA ILE A 102 2.41 -5.74 4.29
C ILE A 102 3.76 -5.29 4.84
N ILE A 103 4.06 -5.56 6.11
CA ILE A 103 5.35 -5.21 6.72
C ILE A 103 6.51 -5.93 6.02
N VAL A 104 6.35 -7.23 5.76
CA VAL A 104 7.35 -8.03 5.05
C VAL A 104 7.55 -7.51 3.62
N GLY A 105 6.45 -7.26 2.90
CA GLY A 105 6.49 -6.69 1.55
C GLY A 105 7.18 -5.33 1.51
N ALA A 106 6.93 -4.47 2.49
CA ALA A 106 7.62 -3.19 2.63
C ALA A 106 9.13 -3.36 2.85
N ALA A 107 9.54 -4.32 3.70
CA ALA A 107 10.94 -4.61 3.95
C ALA A 107 11.65 -5.11 2.68
N ILE A 108 11.01 -6.01 1.92
CA ILE A 108 11.52 -6.52 0.64
C ILE A 108 11.64 -5.35 -0.36
N GLY A 109 10.59 -4.53 -0.51
CA GLY A 109 10.61 -3.37 -1.39
C GLY A 109 11.72 -2.38 -1.04
N ALA A 110 11.90 -2.10 0.25
CA ALA A 110 12.98 -1.23 0.74
C ALA A 110 14.37 -1.82 0.46
N TRP A 111 14.53 -3.14 0.59
CA TRP A 111 15.78 -3.83 0.26
C TRP A 111 16.09 -3.76 -1.24
N LEU A 112 15.12 -4.09 -2.10
CA LEU A 112 15.25 -4.01 -3.56
C LEU A 112 15.46 -2.58 -4.07
N GLY A 113 14.85 -1.59 -3.44
CA GLY A 113 15.02 -0.17 -3.80
C GLY A 113 16.34 0.45 -3.34
N SER A 114 17.00 -0.13 -2.33
CA SER A 114 18.23 0.43 -1.75
C SER A 114 19.41 0.54 -2.73
N PRO A 115 19.72 -0.46 -3.58
CA PRO A 115 20.77 -0.34 -4.59
C PRO A 115 20.51 0.77 -5.62
N LEU A 116 19.25 0.92 -6.06
CA LEU A 116 18.85 1.95 -7.02
C LEU A 116 19.03 3.36 -6.44
N TRP A 117 18.64 3.54 -5.17
CA TRP A 117 18.87 4.78 -4.44
C TRP A 117 20.35 5.18 -4.41
N LYS A 118 21.23 4.25 -3.99
CA LYS A 118 22.68 4.50 -3.90
C LYS A 118 23.28 4.89 -5.25
N ARG A 119 22.86 4.23 -6.33
CA ARG A 119 23.30 4.54 -7.71
C ARG A 119 22.79 5.92 -8.16
N GLY A 120 21.54 6.26 -7.87
CA GLY A 120 20.96 7.56 -8.19
C GLY A 120 21.70 8.70 -7.50
N GLN A 121 21.97 8.54 -6.20
CA GLN A 121 22.75 9.48 -5.40
C GLN A 121 24.15 9.71 -5.95
N ALA A 122 24.90 8.64 -6.24
CA ALA A 122 26.24 8.76 -6.81
C ALA A 122 26.27 9.56 -8.13
N ARG A 123 25.25 9.42 -8.98
CA ARG A 123 25.13 10.19 -10.23
C ARG A 123 24.86 11.69 -10.02
N ILE A 124 24.15 12.06 -8.95
CA ILE A 124 23.89 13.47 -8.62
C ILE A 124 25.18 14.15 -8.16
N TYR A 125 25.99 13.48 -7.34
CA TYR A 125 27.28 14.03 -6.89
C TYR A 125 28.29 14.21 -8.04
N ILE A 126 28.37 13.26 -8.97
CA ILE A 126 29.27 13.38 -10.15
C ILE A 126 28.88 14.57 -11.04
N ARG A 127 27.60 14.93 -11.13
CA ARG A 127 27.15 16.07 -11.94
C ARG A 127 27.33 17.44 -11.28
N LYS A 128 27.65 17.48 -9.98
CA LYS A 128 27.86 18.72 -9.21
C LYS A 128 29.34 19.05 -8.99
N ALA A 129 30.24 18.14 -9.36
CA ALA A 129 31.70 18.33 -9.34
C ALA A 129 32.20 18.71 -10.73
#